data_AF-A0A935BCT3-F1
#
_entry.id   AF-A0A935BCT3-F1
#
_cell.length_a   1.000
_cell.length_b   1.000
_cell.length_c   1.000
_cell.angle_alpha   90.00
_cell.angle_beta   90.00
_cell.angle_gamma   90.00
#
_symmetry.space_group_name_H-M   'P 1'
#
loop_
_entity.id
_entity.type
_entity.pdbx_description
1 polymer ?
#
loop_
_entity_poly.entity_id
_entity_poly.type
_entity_poly.pdbx_seq_one_letter_code
_entity_poly.pdbx_strand_id
1 'polypeptide(L)' 'MVSKKVEVDVRLVAATNRDKDQAIADGAFRSDLLYRINSFEVNVAPLRERREDIEPLAPSAAQARRSRCS' A
#
# COMPACT_ATOMS: atom_id res chain seq x y z
N MET A 1 -16.33 -21.23 25.89
CA MET A 1 -16.13 -19.86 25.39
C MET A 1 -16.96 -19.71 24.13
N VAL A 2 -18.15 -19.10 24.22
CA VAL A 2 -19.08 -19.00 23.08
C VAL A 2 -18.67 -17.81 22.24
N SER A 3 -18.38 -18.05 20.95
CA SER A 3 -18.13 -16.97 19.98
C SER A 3 -19.46 -16.29 19.68
N LYS A 4 -19.66 -15.07 20.18
CA LYS A 4 -20.81 -14.22 19.80
C LYS A 4 -20.47 -13.52 18.49
N LYS A 5 -21.31 -13.73 17.46
CA LYS A 5 -21.23 -12.98 16.21
C LYS A 5 -21.58 -11.51 16.48
N VAL A 6 -20.70 -10.62 16.06
CA VAL A 6 -20.91 -9.16 16.09
C VAL A 6 -21.13 -8.73 14.65
N GLU A 7 -22.19 -7.98 14.39
CA GLU A 7 -22.35 -7.33 13.09
C GLU A 7 -21.37 -6.16 12.98
N VAL A 8 -20.63 -6.10 11.88
CA VAL A 8 -19.62 -5.07 11.64
C VAL A 8 -19.77 -4.57 10.21
N ASP A 9 -19.86 -3.25 10.06
CA ASP A 9 -19.74 -2.56 8.78
C ASP A 9 -18.29 -2.06 8.64
N VAL A 10 -17.53 -2.67 7.72
CA VAL A 10 -16.10 -2.41 7.54
C VAL A 10 -15.76 -2.18 6.07
N ARG A 11 -14.96 -1.15 5.82
CA ARG A 11 -14.29 -0.95 4.55
C ARG A 11 -12.83 -1.40 4.67
N LEU A 12 -12.50 -2.49 4.00
CA LEU A 12 -11.14 -3.05 4.01
C LEU A 12 -10.31 -2.43 2.89
N VAL A 13 -9.12 -1.90 3.24
CA VAL A 13 -8.10 -1.45 2.28
C VAL A 13 -6.80 -2.19 2.62
N ALA A 14 -6.23 -2.88 1.63
CA ALA A 14 -4.98 -3.60 1.77
C ALA A 14 -3.96 -3.07 0.77
N ALA A 15 -2.68 -3.04 1.15
CA ALA A 15 -1.57 -2.65 0.29
C ALA A 15 -0.45 -3.68 0.43
N THR A 16 0.15 -4.06 -0.69
CA THR A 16 1.32 -4.96 -0.74
C THR A 16 2.35 -4.38 -1.71
N ASN A 17 3.64 -4.52 -1.38
CA ASN A 17 4.73 -4.20 -2.31
C ASN A 17 5.24 -5.43 -3.08
N ARG A 18 4.75 -6.63 -2.73
CA ARG A 18 5.12 -7.89 -3.36
C ARG A 18 4.10 -8.24 -4.42
N ASP A 19 4.58 -8.92 -5.45
CA ASP A 19 3.73 -9.55 -6.45
C ASP A 19 2.78 -10.55 -5.78
N LYS A 20 1.48 -10.32 -5.97
CA LYS A 20 0.42 -11.09 -5.33
C LYS A 20 0.34 -12.51 -5.91
N ASP A 21 0.53 -12.65 -7.22
CA ASP A 21 0.41 -13.91 -7.93
C ASP A 21 1.58 -14.83 -7.57
N GLN A 22 2.79 -14.27 -7.48
CA GLN A 22 3.96 -14.98 -6.99
C GLN A 22 3.78 -15.43 -5.53
N ALA A 23 3.25 -14.56 -4.67
CA ALA A 23 3.02 -14.89 -3.26
C ALA A 23 1.92 -15.95 -3.04
N ILE A 24 0.95 -16.05 -3.96
CA ILE A 24 -0.03 -17.15 -4.00
C ILE A 24 0.65 -18.45 -4.44
N ALA A 25 1.46 -18.40 -5.50
CA ALA A 25 2.17 -19.57 -6.02
C ALA A 25 3.11 -20.19 -4.97
N ASP A 26 3.75 -19.35 -4.15
CA ASP A 26 4.67 -19.77 -3.08
C ASP A 26 3.92 -20.26 -1.82
N GLY A 27 2.58 -20.26 -1.81
CA GLY A 27 1.76 -20.71 -0.68
C GLY A 27 1.79 -19.78 0.54
N ALA A 28 2.44 -18.62 0.43
CA ALA A 28 2.52 -17.61 1.48
C ALA A 28 1.21 -16.81 1.64
N PHE A 29 0.38 -16.79 0.60
CA PHE A 29 -0.91 -16.09 0.61
C PHE A 29 -2.06 -17.02 0.20
N ARG A 30 -3.15 -16.94 0.95
CA ARG A 30 -4.36 -17.72 0.70
C ARG A 30 -5.19 -17.04 -0.39
N SER A 31 -5.42 -17.77 -1.48
CA SER A 31 -6.08 -17.25 -2.69
C SER A 31 -7.51 -16.75 -2.44
N ASP A 32 -8.26 -17.43 -1.57
CA ASP A 32 -9.64 -17.10 -1.21
C ASP A 32 -9.81 -15.69 -0.59
N LEU A 33 -8.83 -15.26 0.22
CA LEU A 33 -8.84 -13.94 0.83
C LEU A 33 -8.54 -12.87 -0.22
N LEU A 34 -7.59 -13.13 -1.12
CA LEU A 34 -7.20 -12.18 -2.16
C LEU A 34 -8.35 -11.92 -3.14
N TYR A 35 -9.04 -12.97 -3.60
CA TYR A 35 -10.16 -12.83 -4.54
C TYR A 35 -11.32 -11.99 -4.01
N ARG A 36 -11.55 -11.98 -2.69
CA ARG A 36 -12.66 -11.22 -2.09
C ARG A 36 -12.32 -9.76 -1.81
N ILE A 37 -11.05 -9.44 -1.61
CA ILE A 37 -10.60 -8.09 -1.27
C ILE A 37 -10.08 -7.31 -2.48
N ASN A 38 -9.68 -8.00 -3.55
CA ASN A 38 -9.07 -7.38 -4.74
C ASN A 38 -10.09 -6.98 -5.82
N SER A 39 -11.34 -6.65 -5.41
CA SER A 39 -12.39 -6.20 -6.34
C SER A 39 -12.02 -4.89 -7.06
N PHE A 40 -11.20 -4.05 -6.42
CA PHE A 40 -10.65 -2.85 -7.01
C PHE A 40 -9.16 -2.74 -6.70
N GLU A 41 -8.33 -2.84 -7.74
CA GLU A 41 -6.88 -2.77 -7.63
C GLU A 41 -6.38 -1.41 -8.14
N VAL A 42 -5.56 -0.74 -7.32
CA VAL A 42 -4.90 0.52 -7.70
C VAL A 42 -3.41 0.26 -7.79
N ASN A 43 -2.90 0.22 -9.02
CA ASN A 43 -1.47 0.15 -9.28
C ASN A 43 -0.86 1.56 -9.14
N VAL A 44 -0.05 1.74 -8.11
CA VAL A 44 0.68 2.98 -7.89
C VAL A 44 2.01 2.89 -8.62
N ALA A 45 2.15 3.65 -9.71
CA ALA A 45 3.39 3.72 -10.45
C ALA A 45 4.53 4.27 -9.57
N PRO A 46 5.75 3.73 -9.69
CA PRO A 46 6.89 4.21 -8.93
C PRO A 46 7.30 5.61 -9.39
N LEU A 47 7.89 6.38 -8.48
CA LEU A 47 8.22 7.79 -8.73
C LEU A 47 9.18 8.03 -9.90
N ARG A 48 9.96 7.01 -10.30
CA ARG A 48 10.82 7.05 -11.49
C ARG A 48 10.05 7.21 -12.81
N GLU A 49 8.81 6.72 -12.86
CA GLU A 49 7.89 6.78 -14.00
C GLU A 49 6.98 8.03 -13.92
N ARG A 50 6.97 8.71 -12.77
CA ARG A 50 6.19 9.93 -12.47
C ARG A 50 7.12 11.06 -12.04
N ARG A 51 7.98 11.51 -12.96
CA ARG A 51 9.05 12.47 -12.63
C ARG A 51 8.51 13.87 -12.34
N GLU A 52 7.39 14.23 -12.94
CA GLU A 52 6.64 15.46 -12.71
C GLU A 52 6.14 15.60 -11.28
N ASP A 53 5.92 14.47 -10.58
CA ASP A 53 5.51 14.47 -9.18
C ASP A 53 6.70 14.64 -8.22
N ILE A 54 7.95 14.57 -8.71
CA ILE A 54 9.15 14.71 -7.86
C ILE A 54 9.22 16.11 -7.25
N GLU A 55 9.00 17.16 -8.05
CA GLU A 55 9.09 18.54 -7.59
C GLU A 55 8.05 18.90 -6.50
N PRO A 56 6.74 18.58 -6.66
CA PRO A 56 5.76 18.82 -5.62
C PRO A 56 5.86 17.85 -4.41
N LEU A 57 6.34 16.61 -4.60
CA LEU A 57 6.50 15.65 -3.50
C LEU A 57 7.82 15.82 -2.75
N ALA A 58 8.81 16.49 -3.32
CA ALA A 58 10.05 16.83 -2.64
C ALA A 58 9.71 17.74 -1.46
N PRO A 59 9.80 17.26 -0.21
CA PRO A 59 9.56 18.12 0.93
C PRO A 59 10.65 19.20 0.94
N SER A 60 10.38 20.30 1.62
CA SER A 60 11.40 21.31 1.93
C SER A 60 12.59 20.76 2.73
N ALA A 61 12.76 19.44 2.91
CA ALA A 61 13.97 18.81 3.46
C ALA A 61 15.27 19.18 2.68
N ALA A 62 15.17 19.60 1.41
CA ALA A 62 16.28 20.25 0.70
C ALA A 62 16.56 21.69 1.19
N GLN A 63 15.56 22.38 1.75
CA GLN A 63 15.64 23.72 2.34
C GLN A 63 15.97 23.67 3.86
N ALA A 64 15.39 22.73 4.61
CA ALA A 64 15.54 22.59 6.06
C ALA A 64 16.91 22.01 6.49
N ARG A 65 17.66 21.38 5.57
CA ARG A 65 19.07 21.05 5.77
C ARG A 65 20.00 22.25 5.62
N ARG A 66 19.59 23.30 4.88
CA ARG A 66 20.37 24.53 4.75
C ARG A 66 20.28 25.41 6.00
N SER A 67 19.15 25.39 6.71
CA SER A 67 18.93 26.20 7.91
C SER A 67 19.48 25.62 9.22
N ARG A 68 20.02 24.39 9.20
CA ARG A 68 20.68 23.76 10.36
C ARG A 68 22.22 23.79 10.29
N CYS A 69 22.76 24.47 9.29
CA CYS A 69 24.19 24.73 9.13
C CYS A 69 24.42 26.25 9.31
N SER A 70 24.21 26.73 10.54
CA SER A 70 24.71 28.00 11.05
C SER A 70 24.82 27.94 12.57
#